data_AF-A0A6L7MUS7-F1
#
_entry.id   AF-A0A6L7MUS7-F1
#
_cell.length_a   1.000
_cell.length_b   1.000
_cell.length_c   1.000
_cell.angle_alpha   90.00
_cell.angle_beta   90.00
_cell.angle_gamma   90.00
#
_symmetry.space_group_name_H-M   'P 1'
#
loop_
_entity.id
_entity.type
_entity.pdbx_description
1 polymer ?
#
loop_
_entity_poly.entity_id
_entity_poly.type
_entity_poly.pdbx_seq_one_letter_code
_entity_poly.pdbx_strand_id
1 'polypeptide(L)'
;MPALHRAGVALVALAGLAIGVQAMLGFSWAWLVESVGRGVWGACAWLVGLMSRAAAHRRVEPPEAGVSMAREVEAQAVKAPSRRKRGKQERRTPPELNPKAKQPTLFDAQASQRMPRLDLLDAADGGGVGFSTELLERMSRLLEGKLRDFRIEAQVESVLPGPVVTRFEVRPAPGVKVSRITGLAKDLARSLAVTSVRIVEVIPGKSVIGIEVPNGERETVRLREVLASAAFTEAEQPLTLALGKDIAGAPVMADIARMPHLLVAGTTGSGKSVGINAMLVSMLYKSSPESLRLILVDPKMLELAVYEGIPHLLTPVVTDMKDAAAALNWCVGEMERRYQLM
;
A
#
# COMPACT_ATOMS: atom_id res chain seq x y z
N MET A 1 -36.98 -47.49 42.52
CA MET A 1 -36.43 -46.34 41.79
C MET A 1 -37.41 -45.17 41.88
N PRO A 2 -37.21 -44.19 42.77
CA PRO A 2 -38.11 -43.05 42.89
C PRO A 2 -37.39 -41.77 42.46
N ALA A 3 -37.52 -41.34 41.20
CA ALA A 3 -37.04 -40.00 40.79
C ALA A 3 -37.59 -39.54 39.43
N LEU A 4 -38.92 -39.50 39.27
CA LEU A 4 -39.50 -38.40 38.48
C LEU A 4 -40.08 -37.40 39.49
N HIS A 5 -39.23 -36.44 39.87
CA HIS A 5 -39.63 -35.29 40.66
C HIS A 5 -40.82 -34.62 39.96
N ARG A 6 -41.84 -34.16 40.70
CA ARG A 6 -43.07 -33.54 40.14
C ARG A 6 -42.77 -32.44 39.10
N ALA A 7 -41.63 -31.77 39.24
CA ALA A 7 -41.12 -30.78 38.29
C ALA A 7 -40.79 -31.34 36.90
N GLY A 8 -40.27 -32.56 36.79
CA GLY A 8 -39.94 -33.19 35.50
C GLY A 8 -41.19 -33.56 34.69
N VAL A 9 -42.21 -34.08 35.37
CA VAL A 9 -43.51 -34.36 34.74
C VAL A 9 -44.20 -33.07 34.30
N ALA A 10 -44.11 -32.01 35.10
CA ALA A 10 -44.65 -30.69 34.74
C ALA A 10 -43.95 -30.08 33.50
N LEU A 11 -42.62 -30.21 33.39
CA LEU A 11 -41.86 -29.76 32.22
C LEU A 11 -42.24 -30.51 30.94
N VAL A 12 -42.39 -31.83 31.02
CA VAL A 12 -42.82 -32.65 29.88
C VAL A 12 -44.27 -32.31 29.47
N ALA A 13 -45.16 -32.07 30.43
CA ALA A 13 -46.53 -31.65 30.16
C ALA A 13 -46.61 -30.26 29.52
N LEU A 14 -45.79 -29.30 29.98
CA LEU A 14 -45.69 -27.97 29.38
C LEU A 14 -45.13 -28.01 27.95
N ALA A 15 -44.10 -28.83 27.71
CA ALA A 15 -43.56 -29.02 26.37
C ALA A 15 -44.60 -29.66 25.43
N GLY A 16 -45.32 -30.68 25.91
CA GLY A 16 -46.42 -31.30 25.17
C GLY A 16 -47.57 -30.33 24.86
N LEU A 17 -47.92 -29.46 25.82
CA LEU A 17 -48.95 -28.43 25.62
C LEU A 17 -48.49 -27.37 24.62
N ALA A 18 -47.23 -26.93 24.66
CA ALA A 18 -46.68 -25.99 23.68
C ALA A 18 -46.70 -26.56 22.26
N ILE A 19 -46.30 -27.84 22.10
CA ILE A 19 -46.36 -28.55 20.80
C ILE A 19 -47.81 -28.74 20.36
N GLY A 20 -48.71 -29.08 21.28
CA GLY A 20 -50.14 -29.23 21.01
C GLY A 20 -50.79 -27.93 20.53
N VAL A 21 -50.50 -26.81 21.20
CA VAL A 21 -50.98 -25.47 20.80
C VAL A 21 -50.39 -25.06 19.45
N GLN A 22 -49.12 -25.35 19.19
CA GLN A 22 -48.48 -25.10 17.89
C GLN A 22 -49.17 -25.88 16.75
N ALA A 23 -49.51 -27.15 16.99
CA ALA A 23 -50.24 -27.97 16.02
C ALA A 23 -51.68 -27.48 15.82
N MET A 24 -52.36 -27.06 16.89
CA MET A 24 -53.75 -26.57 16.84
C MET A 24 -53.89 -25.23 16.10
N LEU A 25 -52.89 -24.35 16.22
CA LEU A 25 -52.87 -23.04 15.56
C LEU A 25 -52.31 -23.09 14.13
N GLY A 26 -51.83 -24.25 13.67
CA GLY A 26 -51.23 -24.41 12.32
C GLY A 26 -50.03 -23.49 12.07
N PHE A 27 -49.38 -23.01 13.14
CA PHE A 27 -48.38 -21.96 13.09
C PHE A 27 -46.99 -22.55 12.87
N SER A 28 -46.31 -22.11 11.81
CA SER A 28 -44.93 -22.47 11.52
C SER A 28 -44.00 -21.29 11.81
N TRP A 29 -43.00 -21.52 12.66
CA TRP A 29 -41.94 -20.55 12.92
C TRP A 29 -41.18 -20.16 11.65
N ALA A 30 -41.06 -21.07 10.68
CA ALA A 30 -40.45 -20.77 9.39
C ALA A 30 -41.24 -19.70 8.63
N TRP A 31 -42.58 -19.79 8.63
CA TRP A 31 -43.44 -18.80 7.98
C TRP A 31 -43.32 -17.41 8.62
N LEU A 32 -43.22 -17.35 9.96
CA LEU A 32 -43.03 -16.09 10.67
C LEU A 32 -41.69 -15.45 10.29
N VAL A 33 -40.61 -16.24 10.33
CA VAL A 33 -39.26 -15.76 10.01
C VAL A 33 -39.19 -15.28 8.56
N GLU A 34 -39.75 -16.03 7.61
CA GLU A 34 -39.78 -15.62 6.21
C GLU A 34 -40.63 -14.37 5.97
N SER A 35 -41.78 -14.25 6.65
CA SER A 35 -42.68 -13.10 6.47
C SER A 35 -42.09 -11.82 7.06
N VAL A 36 -41.45 -11.91 8.23
CA VAL A 36 -40.70 -10.80 8.82
C VAL A 36 -39.49 -10.45 7.96
N GLY A 37 -38.74 -11.44 7.49
CA GLY A 37 -37.57 -11.23 6.62
C GLY A 37 -37.93 -10.52 5.32
N ARG A 38 -39.02 -10.93 4.65
CA ARG A 38 -39.54 -10.25 3.45
C ARG A 38 -39.95 -8.80 3.72
N GLY A 39 -40.57 -8.54 4.87
CA GLY A 39 -40.94 -7.18 5.29
C GLY A 39 -39.73 -6.27 5.50
N VAL A 40 -38.70 -6.78 6.20
CA VAL A 40 -37.45 -6.03 6.45
C VAL A 40 -36.71 -5.75 5.13
N TRP A 41 -36.60 -6.74 4.25
CA TRP A 41 -35.97 -6.57 2.93
C TRP A 41 -36.69 -5.51 2.09
N GLY A 42 -38.02 -5.54 2.05
CA GLY A 42 -38.84 -4.55 1.35
C GLY A 42 -38.64 -3.14 1.90
N ALA A 43 -38.59 -2.98 3.22
CA ALA A 43 -38.36 -1.69 3.87
C ALA A 43 -36.96 -1.14 3.57
N CYS A 44 -35.92 -1.97 3.59
CA CYS A 44 -34.57 -1.59 3.21
C CYS A 44 -34.47 -1.17 1.74
N ALA A 45 -35.09 -1.95 0.83
CA ALA A 45 -35.11 -1.62 -0.59
C ALA A 45 -35.83 -0.29 -0.86
N TRP A 46 -36.93 -0.03 -0.16
CA TRP A 46 -37.67 1.23 -0.25
C TRP A 46 -36.86 2.43 0.25
N LEU A 47 -36.15 2.30 1.39
CA LEU A 47 -35.27 3.34 1.92
C LEU A 47 -34.11 3.67 0.98
N VAL A 48 -33.47 2.67 0.37
CA VAL A 48 -32.42 2.86 -0.64
C VAL A 48 -32.97 3.53 -1.90
N GLY A 49 -34.19 3.18 -2.30
CA GLY A 49 -34.92 3.85 -3.39
C GLY A 49 -35.22 5.33 -3.11
N LEU A 50 -35.53 5.68 -1.86
CA LEU A 50 -35.72 7.08 -1.45
C LEU A 50 -34.41 7.88 -1.49
N MET A 51 -33.32 7.31 -0.97
CA MET A 51 -32.02 7.99 -0.95
C MET A 51 -31.44 8.20 -2.35
N SER A 52 -31.64 7.24 -3.26
CA SER A 52 -31.19 7.36 -4.66
C SER A 52 -31.99 8.41 -5.45
N ARG A 53 -33.30 8.56 -5.17
CA ARG A 53 -34.13 9.65 -5.74
C ARG A 53 -33.75 11.03 -5.19
N ALA A 54 -33.38 11.13 -3.92
CA ALA A 54 -32.87 12.37 -3.33
C ALA A 54 -31.48 12.75 -3.89
N ALA A 55 -30.64 11.77 -4.24
CA ALA A 55 -29.34 11.99 -4.87
C ALA A 55 -29.44 12.37 -6.36
N ALA A 56 -30.51 11.96 -7.06
CA ALA A 56 -30.72 12.28 -8.47
C ALA A 56 -31.07 13.76 -8.71
N HIS A 57 -31.69 14.46 -7.74
CA HIS A 57 -32.00 15.90 -7.83
C HIS A 57 -30.82 16.83 -7.50
N ARG A 58 -29.64 16.29 -7.14
CA ARG A 58 -28.41 17.05 -6.85
C ARG A 58 -27.33 16.94 -7.93
N ARG A 59 -27.62 16.32 -9.09
CA ARG A 59 -26.74 16.41 -10.25
C ARG A 59 -27.02 17.71 -11.00
N VAL A 60 -26.19 18.71 -10.69
CA VAL A 60 -25.97 19.89 -11.52
C VAL A 60 -25.58 19.43 -12.92
N GLU A 61 -26.30 19.90 -13.95
CA GLU A 61 -25.93 19.73 -15.35
C GLU A 61 -24.50 20.24 -15.59
N PRO A 62 -23.60 19.49 -16.25
CA PRO A 62 -22.31 20.03 -16.65
C PRO A 62 -22.50 21.08 -17.75
N PRO A 63 -21.84 22.25 -17.68
CA PRO A 63 -21.99 23.27 -18.70
C PRO A 63 -21.34 22.82 -20.02
N GLU A 64 -22.10 22.90 -21.11
CA GLU A 64 -21.73 22.49 -22.48
C GLU A 64 -20.53 23.27 -23.10
N ALA A 65 -19.93 24.22 -22.37
CA ALA A 65 -18.84 25.07 -22.86
C ALA A 65 -17.48 24.35 -23.01
N GLY A 66 -17.27 23.20 -22.36
CA GLY A 66 -15.96 22.51 -22.36
C GLY A 66 -15.65 21.68 -23.61
N VAL A 67 -16.67 21.24 -24.35
CA VAL A 67 -16.49 20.31 -25.48
C VAL A 67 -16.24 21.05 -26.80
N SER A 68 -16.69 22.30 -26.93
CA SER A 68 -16.42 23.13 -28.11
C SER A 68 -14.96 23.59 -28.17
N MET A 69 -14.39 23.99 -27.03
CA MET A 69 -13.01 24.47 -26.95
C MET A 69 -11.97 23.38 -27.24
N ALA A 70 -12.23 22.13 -26.82
CA ALA A 70 -11.32 21.02 -27.09
C ALA A 70 -11.27 20.67 -28.59
N ARG A 71 -12.40 20.77 -29.30
CA ARG A 71 -12.47 20.48 -30.75
C ARG A 71 -11.87 21.58 -31.62
N GLU A 72 -11.93 22.84 -31.20
CA GLU A 72 -11.27 23.94 -31.92
C GLU A 72 -9.74 23.94 -31.77
N VAL A 73 -9.22 23.54 -30.60
CA VAL A 73 -7.77 23.46 -30.37
C VAL A 73 -7.13 22.31 -31.17
N GLU A 74 -7.83 21.17 -31.32
CA GLU A 74 -7.33 20.03 -32.09
C GLU A 74 -7.39 20.28 -33.62
N ALA A 75 -8.38 21.05 -34.10
CA ALA A 75 -8.53 21.40 -35.51
C ALA A 75 -7.52 22.45 -36.00
N GLN A 76 -6.98 23.30 -35.11
CA GLN A 76 -5.95 24.29 -35.47
C GLN A 76 -4.51 23.74 -35.45
N ALA A 77 -4.25 22.64 -34.73
CA ALA A 77 -2.90 22.07 -34.62
C ALA A 77 -2.41 21.35 -35.90
N VAL A 78 -3.30 21.04 -36.86
CA VAL A 78 -2.97 20.24 -38.05
C VAL A 78 -2.63 21.09 -39.30
N LYS A 79 -2.74 22.42 -39.23
CA LYS A 79 -2.49 23.31 -40.39
C LYS A 79 -1.50 24.44 -40.10
N ALA A 80 -0.22 24.12 -39.97
CA ALA A 80 0.85 25.11 -40.16
C ALA A 80 2.13 24.46 -40.72
N PRO A 81 2.69 24.92 -41.87
CA PRO A 81 3.90 24.36 -42.44
C PRO A 81 5.14 25.01 -41.82
N SER A 82 6.02 24.21 -41.22
CA SER A 82 7.31 24.66 -40.71
C SER A 82 8.35 24.71 -41.84
N ARG A 83 8.61 25.93 -42.34
CA ARG A 83 9.67 26.26 -43.29
C ARG A 83 10.98 26.47 -42.51
N ARG A 84 11.77 25.40 -42.33
CA ARG A 84 13.07 25.49 -41.64
C ARG A 84 14.19 25.83 -42.63
N LYS A 85 14.87 26.94 -42.38
CA LYS A 85 16.03 27.45 -43.14
C LYS A 85 17.21 26.47 -43.05
N ARG A 86 17.83 26.21 -44.21
CA ARG A 86 19.13 25.53 -44.38
C ARG A 86 20.23 26.31 -43.66
N GLY A 87 20.88 25.70 -42.67
CA GLY A 87 22.16 26.12 -42.09
C GLY A 87 23.25 25.12 -42.49
N LYS A 88 24.43 25.65 -42.85
CA LYS A 88 25.60 24.95 -43.38
C LYS A 88 26.06 23.77 -42.51
N GLN A 89 26.36 22.65 -43.17
CA GLN A 89 27.03 21.47 -42.63
C GLN A 89 28.53 21.75 -42.46
N GLU A 90 29.00 21.79 -41.22
CA GLU A 90 30.41 21.53 -40.90
C GLU A 90 30.60 20.03 -40.73
N ARG A 91 31.55 19.46 -41.49
CA ARG A 91 32.00 18.08 -41.38
C ARG A 91 32.62 17.87 -39.99
N ARG A 92 31.91 17.15 -39.12
CA ARG A 92 32.53 16.48 -37.97
C ARG A 92 32.93 15.07 -38.39
N THR A 93 34.20 14.77 -38.17
CA THR A 93 34.83 13.46 -38.34
C THR A 93 34.06 12.37 -37.55
N PRO A 94 34.03 11.12 -38.04
CA PRO A 94 33.44 10.00 -37.29
C PRO A 94 34.20 9.81 -35.98
N PRO A 95 33.51 9.56 -34.84
CA PRO A 95 34.20 9.18 -33.62
C PRO A 95 34.87 7.81 -33.83
N GLU A 96 36.16 7.74 -33.53
CA GLU A 96 36.92 6.48 -33.51
C GLU A 96 36.23 5.48 -32.58
N LEU A 97 35.90 4.30 -33.13
CA LEU A 97 35.43 3.17 -32.36
C LEU A 97 36.53 2.74 -31.39
N ASN A 98 36.28 2.91 -30.10
CA ASN A 98 37.10 2.35 -29.04
C ASN A 98 37.03 0.80 -29.12
N PRO A 99 38.11 0.07 -29.46
CA PRO A 99 38.04 -1.36 -29.77
C PRO A 99 37.98 -2.28 -28.52
N LYS A 100 37.47 -1.79 -27.39
CA LYS A 100 37.37 -2.55 -26.13
C LYS A 100 36.01 -2.50 -25.42
N ALA A 101 34.94 -2.10 -26.11
CA ALA A 101 33.60 -2.43 -25.67
C ALA A 101 33.31 -3.90 -26.04
N LYS A 102 33.61 -4.83 -25.12
CA LYS A 102 33.17 -6.23 -25.25
C LYS A 102 31.65 -6.23 -25.36
N GLN A 103 31.13 -6.39 -26.58
CA GLN A 103 29.75 -6.76 -26.81
C GLN A 103 29.46 -8.04 -26.02
N PRO A 104 28.37 -8.12 -25.22
CA PRO A 104 27.99 -9.39 -24.64
C PRO A 104 27.61 -10.33 -25.78
N THR A 105 28.23 -11.50 -25.78
CA THR A 105 27.96 -12.57 -26.75
C THR A 105 26.50 -13.02 -26.61
N LEU A 106 25.78 -13.10 -27.73
CA LEU A 106 24.41 -13.59 -27.89
C LEU A 106 24.22 -15.10 -27.56
N PHE A 107 25.12 -15.69 -26.77
CA PHE A 107 25.12 -17.09 -26.39
C PHE A 107 25.23 -17.25 -24.86
N ASP A 108 24.28 -16.68 -24.12
CA ASP A 108 24.06 -17.05 -22.72
C ASP A 108 22.74 -17.84 -22.62
N ALA A 109 22.72 -19.07 -23.15
CA ALA A 109 21.70 -20.05 -22.78
C ALA A 109 21.78 -20.43 -21.28
N GLN A 110 22.81 -19.96 -20.58
CA GLN A 110 22.98 -20.01 -19.12
C GLN A 110 22.58 -18.71 -18.41
N ALA A 111 22.02 -17.71 -19.11
CA ALA A 111 21.53 -16.47 -18.49
C ALA A 111 20.45 -16.71 -17.44
N SER A 112 19.69 -17.81 -17.54
CA SER A 112 18.64 -18.18 -16.60
C SER A 112 19.12 -18.48 -15.18
N GLN A 113 20.43 -18.73 -14.99
CA GLN A 113 21.03 -19.03 -13.68
C GLN A 113 21.74 -17.83 -13.04
N ARG A 114 21.95 -16.72 -13.78
CA ARG A 114 22.64 -15.55 -13.24
C ARG A 114 21.62 -14.50 -12.79
N MET A 115 21.76 -14.02 -11.56
CA MET A 115 20.93 -12.92 -11.07
C MET A 115 21.13 -11.66 -11.93
N PRO A 116 20.09 -10.83 -12.11
CA PRO A 116 20.21 -9.56 -12.81
C PRO A 116 21.26 -8.65 -12.15
N ARG A 117 21.92 -7.82 -12.97
CA ARG A 117 22.88 -6.84 -12.47
C ARG A 117 22.16 -5.59 -11.98
N LEU A 118 22.66 -4.98 -10.90
CA LEU A 118 22.07 -3.77 -10.30
C LEU A 118 22.17 -2.51 -11.19
N ASP A 119 22.97 -2.55 -12.25
CA ASP A 119 23.10 -1.46 -13.23
C ASP A 119 21.84 -1.29 -14.10
N LEU A 120 20.93 -2.27 -14.11
CA LEU A 120 19.61 -2.16 -14.72
C LEU A 120 18.67 -1.21 -13.94
N LEU A 121 19.02 -0.86 -12.70
CA LEU A 121 18.25 0.06 -11.86
C LEU A 121 18.89 1.45 -11.85
N ASP A 122 18.03 2.46 -11.78
CA ASP A 122 18.45 3.86 -11.67
C ASP A 122 19.31 4.08 -10.42
N ALA A 123 20.40 4.83 -10.60
CA ALA A 123 21.25 5.26 -9.50
C ALA A 123 20.51 6.24 -8.59
N ALA A 124 20.99 6.37 -7.34
CA ALA A 124 20.52 7.41 -6.44
C ALA A 124 20.77 8.80 -7.06
N ASP A 125 19.76 9.66 -6.99
CA ASP A 125 19.91 11.06 -7.34
C ASP A 125 20.79 11.68 -6.25
N GLY A 126 22.08 11.87 -6.53
CA GLY A 126 23.06 12.22 -5.51
C GLY A 126 22.66 13.47 -4.69
N GLY A 127 22.96 13.44 -3.38
CA GLY A 127 22.81 14.58 -2.48
C GLY A 127 21.71 14.37 -1.43
N GLY A 128 22.10 13.84 -0.27
CA GLY A 128 21.26 14.00 0.93
C GLY A 128 21.16 15.48 1.22
N VAL A 129 19.94 16.02 1.27
CA VAL A 129 19.70 17.41 1.65
C VAL A 129 20.12 17.55 3.11
N GLY A 130 21.36 18.02 3.32
CA GLY A 130 21.88 18.29 4.66
C GLY A 130 21.06 19.40 5.29
N PHE A 131 20.33 19.08 6.35
CA PHE A 131 19.63 20.09 7.14
C PHE A 131 20.66 20.94 7.87
N SER A 132 20.61 22.26 7.68
CA SER A 132 21.42 23.17 8.50
C SER A 132 20.91 23.13 9.94
N THR A 133 21.84 23.20 10.90
CA THR A 133 21.53 23.23 12.34
C THR A 133 20.59 24.39 12.68
N GLU A 134 20.78 25.54 12.05
CA GLU A 134 19.96 26.75 12.26
C GLU A 134 18.52 26.53 11.77
N LEU A 135 18.34 25.83 10.66
CA LEU A 135 17.02 25.50 10.13
C LEU A 135 16.27 24.59 11.10
N LEU A 136 16.92 23.54 11.61
CA LEU A 136 16.32 22.61 12.56
C LEU A 136 15.95 23.32 13.87
N GLU A 137 16.84 24.16 14.41
CA GLU A 137 16.53 24.95 15.61
C GLU A 137 15.34 25.90 15.39
N ARG A 138 15.29 26.58 14.24
CA ARG A 138 14.17 27.47 13.91
C ARG A 138 12.85 26.69 13.84
N MET A 139 12.87 25.51 13.24
CA MET A 139 11.70 24.62 13.17
C MET A 139 11.28 24.13 14.56
N SER A 140 12.23 23.78 15.44
CA SER A 140 11.95 23.41 16.83
C SER A 140 11.26 24.53 17.59
N ARG A 141 11.80 25.76 17.55
CA ARG A 141 11.19 26.92 18.21
C ARG A 141 9.80 27.24 17.65
N LEU A 142 9.62 27.07 16.35
CA LEU A 142 8.33 27.27 15.69
C LEU A 142 7.32 26.21 16.16
N LEU A 143 7.73 24.94 16.26
CA LEU A 143 6.88 23.85 16.75
C LEU A 143 6.43 24.08 18.20
N GLU A 144 7.35 24.46 19.09
CA GLU A 144 7.04 24.82 20.47
C GLU A 144 6.08 26.01 20.55
N GLY A 145 6.31 27.04 19.73
CA GLY A 145 5.42 28.20 19.61
C GLY A 145 4.01 27.80 19.18
N LYS A 146 3.88 26.94 18.17
CA LYS A 146 2.57 26.45 17.71
C LYS A 146 1.86 25.58 18.73
N LEU A 147 2.57 24.72 19.45
CA LEU A 147 1.97 23.96 20.55
C LEU A 147 1.46 24.91 21.65
N ARG A 148 2.22 25.96 21.96
CA ARG A 148 1.82 26.99 22.93
C ARG A 148 0.55 27.75 22.51
N ASP A 149 0.38 28.04 21.22
CA ASP A 149 -0.85 28.66 20.68
C ASP A 149 -2.11 27.81 21.00
N PHE A 150 -1.95 26.48 21.06
CA PHE A 150 -3.01 25.54 21.47
C PHE A 150 -3.08 25.28 22.98
N ARG A 151 -2.39 26.09 23.79
CA ARG A 151 -2.26 25.95 25.25
C ARG A 151 -1.68 24.60 25.65
N ILE A 152 -0.66 24.16 24.92
CA ILE A 152 0.13 22.97 25.22
C ILE A 152 1.57 23.41 25.41
N GLU A 153 2.04 23.30 26.66
CA GLU A 153 3.43 23.53 26.98
C GLU A 153 4.23 22.25 26.71
N ALA A 154 5.23 22.37 25.86
CA ALA A 154 6.14 21.29 25.51
C ALA A 154 7.47 21.86 25.01
N GLN A 155 8.54 21.09 25.15
CA GLN A 155 9.90 21.46 24.74
C GLN A 155 10.49 20.39 23.82
N VAL A 156 11.19 20.80 22.77
CA VAL A 156 11.90 19.88 21.87
C VAL A 156 13.23 19.50 22.52
N GLU A 157 13.44 18.21 22.77
CA GLU A 157 14.69 17.70 23.34
C GLU A 157 15.70 17.31 22.28
N SER A 158 15.24 16.75 21.16
CA SER A 158 16.10 16.31 20.08
C SER A 158 15.40 16.36 18.73
N VAL A 159 16.18 16.43 17.66
CA VAL A 159 15.69 16.46 16.29
C VAL A 159 16.45 15.41 15.50
N LEU A 160 15.71 14.52 14.85
CA LEU A 160 16.25 13.47 13.99
C LEU A 160 15.78 13.73 12.56
N PRO A 161 16.59 14.40 11.72
CA PRO A 161 16.28 14.56 10.31
C PRO A 161 16.36 13.23 9.57
N GLY A 162 15.43 13.02 8.65
CA GLY A 162 15.34 11.84 7.81
C GLY A 162 15.21 12.19 6.33
N PRO A 163 15.12 11.19 5.42
CA PRO A 163 15.01 11.43 3.99
C PRO A 163 13.68 12.11 3.58
N VAL A 164 12.57 11.71 4.22
CA VAL A 164 11.21 12.17 3.86
C VAL A 164 10.57 13.05 4.94
N VAL A 165 10.86 12.73 6.21
CA VAL A 165 10.31 13.41 7.38
C VAL A 165 11.42 13.70 8.36
N THR A 166 11.23 14.73 9.19
CA THR A 166 12.05 15.02 10.36
C THR A 166 11.24 14.72 11.60
N ARG A 167 11.81 13.94 12.53
CA ARG A 167 11.19 13.64 13.82
C ARG A 167 11.72 14.61 14.88
N PHE A 168 10.80 15.34 15.50
CA PHE A 168 11.06 16.14 16.69
C PHE A 168 10.67 15.32 17.92
N GLU A 169 11.62 15.05 18.80
CA GLU A 169 11.34 14.45 20.10
C GLU A 169 10.95 15.56 21.07
N VAL A 170 9.72 15.52 21.54
CA VAL A 170 9.11 16.59 22.33
C VAL A 170 8.76 16.05 23.71
N ARG A 171 9.17 16.77 24.76
CA ARG A 171 8.75 16.53 26.14
C ARG A 171 7.56 17.44 26.48
N PRO A 172 6.36 16.89 26.68
CA PRO A 172 5.23 17.66 27.20
C PRO A 172 5.45 18.06 28.66
N ALA A 173 4.90 19.19 29.07
CA ALA A 173 4.87 19.58 30.48
C ALA A 173 4.06 18.58 31.33
N PRO A 174 4.35 18.46 32.65
CA PRO A 174 3.59 17.60 33.55
C PRO A 174 2.09 17.86 33.49
N GLY A 175 1.29 16.79 33.42
CA GLY A 175 -0.17 16.88 33.36
C GLY A 175 -0.76 17.08 31.95
N VAL A 176 0.06 17.33 30.92
CA VAL A 176 -0.41 17.34 29.53
C VAL A 176 -0.68 15.90 29.07
N LYS A 177 -1.94 15.61 28.71
CA LYS A 177 -2.32 14.32 28.14
C LYS A 177 -1.84 14.20 26.68
N VAL A 178 -1.14 13.12 26.34
CA VAL A 178 -0.64 12.87 24.97
C VAL A 178 -1.79 12.85 23.95
N SER A 179 -2.95 12.29 24.30
CA SER A 179 -4.14 12.27 23.45
C SER A 179 -4.63 13.65 23.00
N ARG A 180 -4.37 14.70 23.81
CA ARG A 180 -4.67 16.09 23.44
C ARG A 180 -3.78 16.57 22.29
N ILE A 181 -2.51 16.18 22.30
CA ILE A 181 -1.55 16.48 21.24
C ILE A 181 -1.94 15.67 20.00
N THR A 182 -2.20 14.37 20.15
CA THR A 182 -2.66 13.49 19.05
C THR A 182 -3.89 14.05 18.33
N GLY A 183 -4.87 14.55 19.09
CA GLY A 183 -6.10 15.16 18.55
C GLY A 183 -5.86 16.45 17.73
N LEU A 184 -4.74 17.13 17.93
CA LEU A 184 -4.39 18.38 17.25
C LEU A 184 -3.55 18.17 15.98
N ALA A 185 -3.25 16.93 15.58
CA ALA A 185 -2.37 16.65 14.44
C ALA A 185 -2.73 17.44 13.17
N LYS A 186 -4.03 17.55 12.84
CA LYS A 186 -4.51 18.30 11.66
C LYS A 186 -4.35 19.81 11.81
N ASP A 187 -4.65 20.34 12.99
CA ASP A 187 -4.52 21.78 13.27
C ASP A 187 -3.06 22.22 13.36
N LEU A 188 -2.20 21.36 13.90
CA LEU A 188 -0.76 21.55 13.93
C LEU A 188 -0.19 21.53 12.51
N ALA A 189 -0.56 20.56 11.68
CA ALA A 189 -0.15 20.51 10.28
C ALA A 189 -0.53 21.79 9.51
N ARG A 190 -1.76 22.27 9.70
CA ARG A 190 -2.23 23.54 9.12
C ARG A 190 -1.43 24.74 9.62
N SER A 191 -1.13 24.79 10.92
CA SER A 191 -0.37 25.89 11.54
C SER A 191 1.10 25.93 11.13
N LEU A 192 1.65 24.77 10.77
CA LEU A 192 3.01 24.58 10.25
C LEU A 192 3.09 24.74 8.72
N ALA A 193 1.95 24.89 8.03
CA ALA A 193 1.84 24.90 6.57
C ALA A 193 2.42 23.63 5.90
N VAL A 194 2.23 22.47 6.52
CA VAL A 194 2.65 21.16 5.98
C VAL A 194 1.45 20.29 5.62
N THR A 195 1.66 19.29 4.75
CA THR A 195 0.59 18.40 4.27
C THR A 195 -0.06 17.60 5.40
N SER A 196 0.75 17.08 6.32
CA SER A 196 0.30 16.30 7.47
C SER A 196 1.38 16.28 8.54
N VAL A 197 0.99 15.92 9.76
CA VAL A 197 1.90 15.66 10.87
C VAL A 197 1.51 14.32 11.47
N ARG A 198 2.51 13.49 11.79
CA ARG A 198 2.28 12.22 12.48
C ARG A 198 2.80 12.31 13.91
N ILE A 199 1.98 11.91 14.86
CA ILE A 199 2.31 11.91 16.29
C ILE A 199 2.57 10.47 16.72
N VAL A 200 3.75 10.24 17.28
CA VAL A 200 4.18 8.98 17.87
C VAL A 200 4.06 9.14 19.38
N GLU A 201 3.06 8.50 19.97
CA GLU A 201 2.73 8.69 21.39
C GLU A 201 3.79 8.14 22.34
N VAL A 202 4.48 7.07 21.94
CA VAL A 202 5.48 6.40 22.77
C VAL A 202 6.71 6.12 21.93
N ILE A 203 7.86 6.61 22.39
CA ILE A 203 9.17 6.24 21.86
C ILE A 203 9.82 5.25 22.83
N PRO A 204 10.13 4.01 22.40
CA PRO A 204 10.75 3.02 23.28
C PRO A 204 12.02 3.55 23.95
N GLY A 205 12.10 3.40 25.27
CA GLY A 205 13.27 3.82 26.06
C GLY A 205 13.38 5.32 26.35
N LYS A 206 12.42 6.16 25.92
CA LYS A 206 12.41 7.61 26.18
C LYS A 206 11.07 8.07 26.75
N SER A 207 11.09 9.16 27.55
CA SER A 207 9.90 9.79 28.13
C SER A 207 9.32 10.91 27.26
N VAL A 208 9.62 10.90 25.96
CA VAL A 208 9.25 11.92 24.97
C VAL A 208 8.26 11.36 23.96
N ILE A 209 7.49 12.25 23.36
CA ILE A 209 6.65 11.95 22.20
C ILE A 209 7.41 12.29 20.92
N GLY A 210 7.09 11.64 19.81
CA GLY A 210 7.61 11.99 18.49
C GLY A 210 6.61 12.81 17.69
N ILE A 211 7.04 13.93 17.14
CA ILE A 211 6.27 14.68 16.13
C ILE A 211 7.03 14.61 14.82
N GLU A 212 6.50 13.88 13.86
CA GLU A 212 7.08 13.70 12.52
C GLU A 212 6.46 14.72 11.56
N VAL A 213 7.33 15.59 11.03
CA VAL A 213 6.95 16.66 10.11
C VAL A 213 7.60 16.38 8.74
N PRO A 214 6.84 16.45 7.63
CA PRO A 214 7.40 16.31 6.29
C PRO A 214 8.49 17.34 6.01
N ASN A 215 9.56 16.91 5.34
CA ASN A 215 10.60 17.81 4.88
C ASN A 215 10.09 18.66 3.71
N GLY A 216 10.65 19.87 3.56
CA GLY A 216 10.35 20.74 2.42
C GLY A 216 10.77 20.12 1.09
N GLU A 217 11.99 19.55 1.06
CA GLU A 217 12.50 18.72 -0.02
C GLU A 217 12.57 17.27 0.45
N ARG A 218 11.85 16.38 -0.23
CA ARG A 218 11.81 14.94 0.09
C ARG A 218 12.77 14.20 -0.83
N GLU A 219 13.64 13.41 -0.24
CA GLU A 219 14.55 12.54 -0.99
C GLU A 219 13.78 11.33 -1.57
N THR A 220 14.04 10.99 -2.83
CA THR A 220 13.49 9.77 -3.44
C THR A 220 14.36 8.58 -3.07
N VAL A 221 13.79 7.63 -2.32
CA VAL A 221 14.48 6.38 -2.00
C VAL A 221 14.48 5.46 -3.24
N ARG A 222 15.64 5.29 -3.86
CA ARG A 222 15.79 4.44 -5.05
C ARG A 222 15.99 2.97 -4.66
N LEU A 223 15.31 2.05 -5.36
CA LEU A 223 15.41 0.61 -5.09
C LEU A 223 16.85 0.09 -5.17
N ARG A 224 17.63 0.58 -6.14
CA ARG A 224 19.05 0.23 -6.30
C ARG A 224 19.87 0.45 -5.05
N GLU A 225 19.64 1.57 -4.36
CA GLU A 225 20.36 1.90 -3.14
C GLU A 225 20.07 0.89 -2.03
N VAL A 226 18.80 0.52 -1.88
CA VAL A 226 18.37 -0.44 -0.85
C VAL A 226 18.89 -1.85 -1.15
N LEU A 227 18.85 -2.28 -2.42
CA LEU A 227 19.39 -3.59 -2.84
C LEU A 227 20.92 -3.64 -2.81
N ALA A 228 21.60 -2.50 -2.95
CA ALA A 228 23.06 -2.42 -2.82
C ALA A 228 23.54 -2.42 -1.36
N SER A 229 22.63 -2.31 -0.39
CA SER A 229 22.98 -2.31 1.03
C SER A 229 23.49 -3.67 1.49
N ALA A 230 24.43 -3.67 2.45
CA ALA A 230 24.94 -4.88 3.09
C ALA A 230 23.80 -5.75 3.66
N ALA A 231 22.78 -5.10 4.25
CA ALA A 231 21.59 -5.74 4.79
C ALA A 231 20.84 -6.60 3.75
N PHE A 232 20.83 -6.21 2.48
CA PHE A 232 20.25 -7.02 1.41
C PHE A 232 21.24 -8.01 0.82
N THR A 233 22.49 -7.61 0.54
CA THR A 233 23.46 -8.48 -0.12
C THR A 233 23.88 -9.67 0.74
N GLU A 234 24.02 -9.46 2.05
CA GLU A 234 24.45 -10.48 3.02
C GLU A 234 23.29 -11.34 3.55
N ALA A 235 22.04 -10.96 3.29
CA ALA A 235 20.89 -11.76 3.70
C ALA A 235 20.94 -13.16 3.05
N GLU A 236 20.79 -14.23 3.83
CA GLU A 236 20.83 -15.60 3.29
C GLU A 236 19.46 -16.06 2.75
N GLN A 237 18.39 -15.37 3.14
CA GLN A 237 17.03 -15.82 2.85
C GLN A 237 16.64 -15.54 1.38
N PRO A 238 16.02 -16.52 0.67
CA PRO A 238 15.62 -16.34 -0.72
C PRO A 238 14.42 -15.40 -0.90
N LEU A 239 13.61 -15.23 0.15
CA LEU A 239 12.37 -14.42 0.13
C LEU A 239 12.53 -13.06 0.83
N THR A 240 13.75 -12.51 0.84
CA THR A 240 14.03 -11.17 1.36
C THR A 240 13.37 -10.09 0.49
N LEU A 241 12.64 -9.19 1.14
CA LEU A 241 12.00 -8.02 0.55
C LEU A 241 12.74 -6.75 0.98
N ALA A 242 13.15 -5.93 0.01
CA ALA A 242 13.60 -4.57 0.27
C ALA A 242 12.37 -3.64 0.37
N LEU A 243 12.07 -3.16 1.57
CA LEU A 243 10.89 -2.31 1.81
C LEU A 243 11.18 -0.82 1.58
N GLY A 244 12.43 -0.40 1.74
CA GLY A 244 12.84 1.00 1.58
C GLY A 244 13.82 1.42 2.67
N LYS A 245 13.68 2.65 3.12
CA LYS A 245 14.40 3.21 4.27
C LYS A 245 13.44 3.55 5.40
N ASP A 246 13.90 3.46 6.62
CA ASP A 246 13.18 4.00 7.76
C ASP A 246 13.27 5.54 7.80
N ILE A 247 12.69 6.14 8.83
CA ILE A 247 12.71 7.58 9.06
C ILE A 247 14.11 8.15 9.31
N ALA A 248 15.09 7.32 9.69
CA ALA A 248 16.47 7.73 9.92
C ALA A 248 17.34 7.51 8.66
N GLY A 249 16.75 6.94 7.59
CA GLY A 249 17.44 6.63 6.34
C GLY A 249 18.10 5.26 6.31
N ALA A 250 17.95 4.45 7.35
CA ALA A 250 18.53 3.10 7.39
C ALA A 250 17.72 2.15 6.49
N PRO A 251 18.37 1.26 5.71
CA PRO A 251 17.68 0.33 4.84
C PRO A 251 16.86 -0.69 5.66
N VAL A 252 15.62 -0.92 5.24
CA VAL A 252 14.69 -1.84 5.91
C VAL A 252 14.41 -3.04 5.02
N MET A 253 14.66 -4.22 5.56
CA MET A 253 14.38 -5.51 4.94
C MET A 253 13.27 -6.23 5.70
N ALA A 254 12.53 -7.08 5.01
CA ALA A 254 11.65 -8.08 5.61
C ALA A 254 11.89 -9.44 4.97
N ASP A 255 11.47 -10.51 5.63
CA ASP A 255 11.55 -11.86 5.10
C ASP A 255 10.14 -12.48 5.13
N ILE A 256 9.59 -12.81 3.95
CA ILE A 256 8.27 -13.44 3.85
C ILE A 256 8.26 -14.80 4.56
N ALA A 257 9.37 -15.54 4.60
CA ALA A 257 9.37 -16.84 5.27
C ALA A 257 9.09 -16.73 6.79
N ARG A 258 9.52 -15.64 7.41
CA ARG A 258 9.23 -15.32 8.83
C ARG A 258 7.87 -14.66 9.03
N MET A 259 7.30 -14.07 7.97
CA MET A 259 5.97 -13.47 7.92
C MET A 259 5.17 -14.18 6.83
N PRO A 260 4.75 -15.45 7.04
CA PRO A 260 4.43 -16.40 5.98
C PRO A 260 3.36 -15.91 5.00
N HIS A 261 2.54 -14.95 5.42
CA HIS A 261 1.60 -14.23 4.57
C HIS A 261 1.65 -12.73 4.87
N LEU A 262 1.50 -11.91 3.82
CA LEU A 262 1.52 -10.46 3.89
C LEU A 262 0.25 -9.88 3.26
N LEU A 263 -0.42 -8.97 4.00
CA LEU A 263 -1.53 -8.16 3.47
C LEU A 263 -1.02 -6.75 3.16
N VAL A 264 -1.20 -6.29 1.92
CA VAL A 264 -0.84 -4.92 1.50
C VAL A 264 -2.10 -4.15 1.09
N ALA A 265 -2.37 -3.05 1.77
CA ALA A 265 -3.51 -2.17 1.49
C ALA A 265 -3.06 -0.71 1.32
N GLY A 266 -3.75 0.03 0.47
CA GLY A 266 -3.45 1.44 0.19
C GLY A 266 -4.44 2.04 -0.80
N THR A 267 -4.67 3.35 -0.68
CA THR A 267 -5.49 4.12 -1.62
C THR A 267 -4.75 4.34 -2.95
N THR A 268 -5.47 4.71 -4.01
CA THR A 268 -4.83 5.08 -5.28
C THR A 268 -3.83 6.22 -5.07
N GLY A 269 -2.63 6.08 -5.64
CA GLY A 269 -1.55 7.06 -5.49
C GLY A 269 -0.76 6.95 -4.18
N SER A 270 -1.10 6.03 -3.27
CA SER A 270 -0.35 5.83 -2.01
C SER A 270 0.98 5.09 -2.19
N GLY A 271 1.32 4.67 -3.42
CA GLY A 271 2.52 3.89 -3.72
C GLY A 271 2.37 2.37 -3.58
N LYS A 272 1.15 1.83 -3.39
CA LYS A 272 0.91 0.37 -3.26
C LYS A 272 1.54 -0.44 -4.39
N SER A 273 1.26 -0.08 -5.63
CA SER A 273 1.74 -0.83 -6.80
C SER A 273 3.26 -0.76 -6.95
N VAL A 274 3.85 0.40 -6.66
CA VAL A 274 5.32 0.56 -6.62
C VAL A 274 5.93 -0.32 -5.52
N GLY A 275 5.30 -0.38 -4.34
CA GLY A 275 5.73 -1.25 -3.25
C GLY A 275 5.68 -2.73 -3.61
N ILE A 276 4.60 -3.18 -4.26
CA ILE A 276 4.49 -4.58 -4.74
C ILE A 276 5.58 -4.89 -5.76
N ASN A 277 5.83 -3.99 -6.71
CA ASN A 277 6.92 -4.14 -7.69
C ASN A 277 8.29 -4.20 -7.01
N ALA A 278 8.55 -3.35 -6.01
CA ALA A 278 9.78 -3.40 -5.24
C ALA A 278 9.97 -4.75 -4.53
N MET A 279 8.90 -5.31 -3.94
CA MET A 279 8.93 -6.63 -3.31
C MET A 279 9.21 -7.76 -4.31
N LEU A 280 8.53 -7.76 -5.46
CA LEU A 280 8.75 -8.76 -6.51
C LEU A 280 10.18 -8.68 -7.05
N VAL A 281 10.63 -7.48 -7.42
CA VAL A 281 11.98 -7.26 -7.94
C VAL A 281 13.04 -7.65 -6.89
N SER A 282 12.82 -7.38 -5.60
CA SER A 282 13.72 -7.84 -4.53
C SER A 282 13.94 -9.36 -4.59
N MET A 283 12.87 -10.13 -4.72
CA MET A 283 12.96 -11.59 -4.82
C MET A 283 13.63 -12.03 -6.14
N LEU A 284 13.37 -11.36 -7.26
CA LEU A 284 13.99 -11.66 -8.55
C LEU A 284 15.50 -11.35 -8.59
N TYR A 285 15.97 -10.38 -7.81
CA TYR A 285 17.41 -10.10 -7.63
C TYR A 285 18.10 -11.07 -6.66
N LYS A 286 17.33 -11.86 -5.91
CA LYS A 286 17.84 -12.77 -4.86
C LYS A 286 17.75 -14.23 -5.23
N SER A 287 16.71 -14.63 -5.97
CA SER A 287 16.32 -16.02 -6.14
C SER A 287 16.21 -16.43 -7.61
N SER A 288 16.72 -17.62 -7.91
CA SER A 288 16.60 -18.24 -9.22
C SER A 288 15.21 -18.90 -9.39
N PRO A 289 14.80 -19.26 -10.62
CA PRO A 289 13.57 -20.01 -10.85
C PRO A 289 13.51 -21.39 -10.17
N GLU A 290 14.65 -21.93 -9.75
CA GLU A 290 14.72 -23.20 -9.01
C GLU A 290 14.38 -22.99 -7.52
N SER A 291 14.82 -21.86 -6.95
CA SER A 291 14.58 -21.51 -5.55
C SER A 291 13.27 -20.74 -5.32
N LEU A 292 12.72 -20.09 -6.35
CA LEU A 292 11.51 -19.29 -6.27
C LEU A 292 10.61 -19.54 -7.48
N ARG A 293 9.33 -19.81 -7.19
CA ARG A 293 8.26 -19.91 -8.17
C ARG A 293 7.10 -19.02 -7.79
N LEU A 294 6.52 -18.36 -8.79
CA LEU A 294 5.50 -17.33 -8.62
C LEU A 294 4.21 -17.72 -9.35
N ILE A 295 3.09 -17.40 -8.71
CA ILE A 295 1.77 -17.33 -9.34
C ILE A 295 1.31 -15.89 -9.13
N LEU A 296 1.14 -15.16 -10.22
CA LEU A 296 0.70 -13.77 -10.19
C LEU A 296 -0.74 -13.69 -10.66
N VAL A 297 -1.59 -12.99 -9.90
CA VAL A 297 -2.99 -12.79 -10.21
C VAL A 297 -3.24 -11.29 -10.35
N ASP A 298 -3.61 -10.83 -11.54
CA ASP A 298 -3.93 -9.44 -11.85
C ASP A 298 -5.23 -9.34 -12.66
N PRO A 299 -6.39 -9.31 -11.98
CA PRO A 299 -7.69 -9.31 -12.64
C PRO A 299 -7.99 -8.00 -13.37
N LYS A 300 -7.17 -6.95 -13.17
CA LYS A 300 -7.33 -5.66 -13.84
C LYS A 300 -6.31 -5.44 -14.95
N MET A 301 -5.29 -6.29 -15.06
CA MET A 301 -4.21 -6.21 -16.04
C MET A 301 -3.50 -4.85 -16.05
N LEU A 302 -3.26 -4.28 -14.86
CA LEU A 302 -2.66 -2.94 -14.75
C LEU A 302 -1.24 -2.98 -14.22
N GLU A 303 -0.91 -3.93 -13.35
CA GLU A 303 0.26 -3.82 -12.48
C GLU A 303 1.25 -4.95 -12.72
N LEU A 304 0.75 -6.19 -12.89
CA LEU A 304 1.59 -7.39 -12.93
C LEU A 304 1.78 -7.98 -14.32
N ALA A 305 1.02 -7.51 -15.32
CA ALA A 305 1.14 -7.98 -16.71
C ALA A 305 2.57 -7.79 -17.30
N VAL A 306 3.34 -6.84 -16.76
CA VAL A 306 4.75 -6.62 -17.14
C VAL A 306 5.67 -7.81 -16.82
N TYR A 307 5.28 -8.68 -15.90
CA TYR A 307 6.05 -9.87 -15.53
C TYR A 307 5.74 -11.09 -16.40
N GLU A 308 4.86 -10.97 -17.41
CA GLU A 308 4.53 -12.08 -18.29
C GLU A 308 5.80 -12.67 -18.96
N GLY A 309 5.91 -14.00 -18.97
CA GLY A 309 7.02 -14.71 -19.59
C GLY A 309 8.33 -14.80 -18.79
N ILE A 310 8.41 -14.25 -17.56
CA ILE A 310 9.61 -14.49 -16.72
C ILE A 310 9.70 -15.97 -16.31
N PRO A 311 10.92 -16.54 -16.18
CA PRO A 311 11.10 -17.97 -15.92
C PRO A 311 10.61 -18.43 -14.54
N HIS A 312 10.40 -17.49 -13.61
CA HIS A 312 9.90 -17.77 -12.26
C HIS A 312 8.40 -18.10 -12.22
N LEU A 313 7.63 -17.76 -13.26
CA LEU A 313 6.20 -18.04 -13.30
C LEU A 313 5.92 -19.54 -13.44
N LEU A 314 4.93 -20.04 -12.68
CA LEU A 314 4.38 -21.39 -12.84
C LEU A 314 3.28 -21.45 -13.91
N THR A 315 2.62 -20.32 -14.13
CA THR A 315 1.51 -20.12 -15.05
C THR A 315 1.62 -18.70 -15.60
N PRO A 316 1.08 -18.41 -16.80
CA PRO A 316 0.86 -17.04 -17.24
C PRO A 316 0.14 -16.21 -16.17
N VAL A 317 0.31 -14.88 -16.20
CA VAL A 317 -0.34 -13.97 -15.25
C VAL A 317 -1.85 -14.18 -15.34
N VAL A 318 -2.44 -14.57 -14.20
CA VAL A 318 -3.83 -14.98 -14.14
C VAL A 318 -4.71 -13.74 -14.10
N THR A 319 -5.60 -13.61 -15.08
CA THR A 319 -6.51 -12.46 -15.21
C THR A 319 -7.96 -12.84 -14.92
N ASP A 320 -8.37 -14.07 -15.22
CA ASP A 320 -9.72 -14.57 -14.91
C ASP A 320 -9.83 -14.98 -13.44
N MET A 321 -10.94 -14.60 -12.80
CA MET A 321 -11.17 -14.88 -11.37
C MET A 321 -11.44 -16.36 -11.07
N LYS A 322 -11.95 -17.13 -12.03
CA LYS A 322 -12.12 -18.58 -11.89
C LYS A 322 -10.77 -19.29 -11.97
N ASP A 323 -9.92 -18.86 -12.89
CA ASP A 323 -8.55 -19.37 -12.99
C ASP A 323 -7.73 -19.02 -11.74
N ALA A 324 -7.96 -17.84 -11.15
CA ALA A 324 -7.35 -17.48 -9.87
C ALA A 324 -7.78 -18.42 -8.74
N ALA A 325 -9.06 -18.78 -8.67
CA ALA A 325 -9.55 -19.77 -7.71
C ALA A 325 -8.96 -21.16 -7.97
N ALA A 326 -8.82 -21.57 -9.23
CA ALA A 326 -8.17 -22.82 -9.60
C ALA A 326 -6.70 -22.85 -9.19
N ALA A 327 -5.97 -21.75 -9.39
CA ALA A 327 -4.56 -21.62 -8.99
C ALA A 327 -4.39 -21.73 -7.47
N LEU A 328 -5.29 -21.12 -6.67
CA LEU A 328 -5.28 -21.26 -5.22
C LEU A 328 -5.59 -22.69 -4.76
N ASN A 329 -6.54 -23.37 -5.39
CA ASN A 329 -6.80 -24.79 -5.11
C ASN A 329 -5.59 -25.67 -5.44
N TRP A 330 -4.89 -25.36 -6.53
CA TRP A 330 -3.63 -26.03 -6.87
C TRP A 330 -2.57 -25.80 -5.79
N CYS A 331 -2.44 -24.58 -5.25
CA CYS A 331 -1.52 -24.29 -4.14
C CYS A 331 -1.84 -25.14 -2.90
N VAL A 332 -3.12 -25.37 -2.59
CA VAL A 332 -3.53 -26.27 -1.48
C VAL A 332 -3.10 -27.71 -1.77
N GLY A 333 -3.33 -28.22 -2.98
CA GLY A 333 -2.90 -29.57 -3.35
C GLY A 333 -1.37 -29.75 -3.33
N GLU A 334 -0.61 -28.77 -3.80
CA GLU A 334 0.86 -28.80 -3.73
C GLU A 334 1.36 -28.70 -2.28
N MET A 335 0.69 -27.92 -1.42
CA MET A 335 0.99 -27.89 0.01
C MET A 335 0.77 -29.27 0.65
N GLU A 336 -0.37 -29.93 0.41
CA GLU A 336 -0.66 -31.27 0.93
C GLU A 336 0.36 -32.31 0.43
N ARG A 337 0.70 -32.28 -0.86
CA ARG A 337 1.75 -33.12 -1.44
C ARG A 337 3.08 -32.92 -0.73
N ARG A 338 3.49 -31.67 -0.44
CA ARG A 338 4.73 -31.37 0.28
C ARG A 338 4.71 -31.88 1.70
N TYR A 339 3.58 -31.74 2.41
CA TYR A 339 3.43 -32.31 3.75
C TYR A 339 3.58 -33.84 3.78
N GLN A 340 3.13 -34.54 2.72
CA GLN A 340 3.29 -36.00 2.62
C GLN A 340 4.75 -36.44 2.34
N LEU A 341 5.57 -35.55 1.78
CA LEU A 341 6.98 -35.84 1.45
C LEU A 341 7.95 -35.53 2.60
N MET A 342 7.52 -34.76 3.61
CA MET A 342 8.30 -34.41 4.81
C MET A 342 8.04 -35.40 5.94
#